data_AF-A0A1Q9P6K8-F1
#
_entry.id   AF-A0A1Q9P6K8-F1
#
_cell.length_a   1.000
_cell.length_b   1.000
_cell.length_c   1.000
_cell.angle_alpha   90.00
_cell.angle_beta   90.00
_cell.angle_gamma   90.00
#
_symmetry.space_group_name_H-M   'P 1'
#
loop_
_entity.id
_entity.type
_entity.pdbx_description
1 polymer ?
#
loop_
_entity_poly.entity_id
_entity_poly.type
_entity_poly.pdbx_seq_one_letter_code
_entity_poly.pdbx_strand_id
1 'polypeptide(L)' 'MSEFQKDATLRSVLLDAAKSGERMRFYGPGMMIVAEGRIAFVGEDVVGIKHGDTQDADEFVCIECIIKVQTLGEYRHY' A
#
# COMPACT_ATOMS: atom_id res chain seq x y z
N MET A 1 -23.35 -6.32 -4.78
CA MET A 1 -22.76 -6.49 -3.44
C MET A 1 -21.44 -7.20 -3.64
N SER A 2 -20.32 -6.63 -3.22
CA SER A 2 -19.01 -7.27 -3.44
C SER A 2 -18.98 -8.60 -2.69
N GLU A 3 -18.49 -9.64 -3.35
CA GLU A 3 -18.13 -10.88 -2.67
C GLU A 3 -17.17 -10.52 -1.53
N PHE A 4 -17.53 -10.91 -0.29
CA PHE A 4 -16.61 -10.75 0.83
C PHE A 4 -15.34 -11.55 0.53
N GLN A 5 -14.22 -10.87 0.33
CA GLN A 5 -12.91 -11.52 0.19
C GLN A 5 -12.57 -12.18 1.54
N LYS A 6 -12.77 -13.49 1.59
CA LYS A 6 -12.59 -14.31 2.80
C LYS A 6 -11.14 -14.35 3.28
N ASP A 7 -10.18 -14.05 2.40
CA ASP A 7 -8.72 -14.15 2.64
C ASP A 7 -8.00 -12.79 2.62
N ALA A 8 -8.69 -11.69 2.98
CA ALA A 8 -8.12 -10.35 3.01
C ALA A 8 -7.08 -10.20 4.15
N THR A 9 -5.82 -10.49 3.84
CA THR A 9 -4.65 -10.22 4.70
C THR A 9 -3.97 -8.93 4.27
N LEU A 10 -3.18 -8.31 5.15
CA LEU A 10 -2.37 -7.14 4.77
C LEU A 10 -1.50 -7.46 3.54
N ARG A 11 -0.86 -8.64 3.52
CA ARG A 11 -0.03 -9.06 2.40
C ARG A 11 -0.82 -9.21 1.09
N SER A 12 -2.02 -9.78 1.12
CA SER A 12 -2.85 -9.89 -0.09
C SER A 12 -3.30 -8.51 -0.59
N VAL A 13 -3.66 -7.60 0.32
CA VAL A 13 -4.01 -6.21 -0.02
C VAL A 13 -2.84 -5.48 -0.68
N LEU A 14 -1.62 -5.64 -0.14
CA LEU A 14 -0.41 -5.05 -0.72
C LEU A 14 -0.08 -5.64 -2.10
N LEU A 15 -0.23 -6.95 -2.28
CA LEU A 15 0.00 -7.62 -3.56
C LEU A 15 -1.00 -7.18 -4.62
N ASP A 16 -2.26 -6.99 -4.25
CA ASP A 16 -3.29 -6.51 -5.18
C ASP A 16 -3.07 -5.04 -5.55
N ALA A 17 -2.69 -4.19 -4.58
CA ALA A 17 -2.31 -2.80 -4.85
C ALA A 17 -1.04 -2.68 -5.73
N ALA A 18 -0.08 -3.60 -5.58
CA ALA A 18 1.10 -3.66 -6.46
C ALA A 18 0.70 -3.99 -7.91
N LYS A 19 -0.27 -4.89 -8.11
CA LYS A 19 -0.78 -5.24 -9.45
C LYS A 19 -1.62 -4.12 -10.06
N SER A 20 -2.44 -3.43 -9.26
CA SER A 20 -3.27 -2.34 -9.74
C SER A 20 -2.47 -1.08 -10.06
N GLY A 21 -1.29 -0.92 -9.44
CA GLY A 21 -0.45 0.28 -9.59
C GLY A 21 -1.06 1.51 -8.92
N GLU A 22 -2.06 1.31 -8.06
CA GLU A 22 -2.71 2.38 -7.32
C GLU A 22 -1.75 3.02 -6.33
N ARG A 23 -1.93 4.32 -6.13
CA ARG A 23 -1.19 5.05 -5.11
C ARG A 23 -1.83 4.75 -3.76
N MET A 24 -0.98 4.43 -2.80
CA MET A 24 -1.36 3.97 -1.47
C MET A 24 -0.79 4.93 -0.43
N ARG A 25 -1.51 5.05 0.69
CA ARG A 25 -1.02 5.69 1.90
C ARG A 25 -0.94 4.68 3.02
N PHE A 26 0.19 4.67 3.69
CA PHE A 26 0.53 3.72 4.76
C PHE A 26 0.53 4.45 6.09
N TYR A 27 -0.04 3.80 7.10
CA TYR A 27 -0.15 4.35 8.44
C TYR A 27 0.51 3.45 9.46
N GLY A 28 1.29 4.06 10.36
CA GLY A 28 1.87 3.42 11.53
C GLY A 28 1.13 3.71 12.83
N PRO A 29 1.65 3.23 13.97
CA PRO A 29 1.07 3.46 15.30
C PRO A 29 0.72 4.93 15.55
N GLY A 30 -0.43 5.19 16.17
CA GLY A 30 -0.91 6.56 16.39
C GLY A 30 -1.50 7.23 15.14
N MET A 31 -1.82 6.46 14.08
CA MET A 31 -2.39 6.96 12.83
C MET A 31 -1.47 7.95 12.08
N MET A 32 -0.17 7.89 12.34
CA MET A 32 0.82 8.68 11.61
C MET A 32 1.00 8.12 10.20
N ILE A 33 1.07 8.99 9.20
CA ILE A 33 1.43 8.59 7.84
C ILE A 33 2.92 8.23 7.85
N VAL A 34 3.25 6.99 7.46
CA VAL A 34 4.64 6.52 7.40
C VAL A 34 5.20 6.52 5.99
N ALA A 35 4.34 6.42 4.97
CA ALA A 35 4.72 6.50 3.57
C ALA A 35 3.51 6.77 2.67
N GLU A 36 3.76 7.25 1.45
CA GLU A 36 2.75 7.42 0.41
C GLU A 36 3.33 7.24 -0.98
N GLY A 37 2.89 6.23 -1.74
CA GLY A 37 3.40 5.99 -3.09
C GLY A 37 2.77 4.78 -3.75
N ARG A 38 3.33 4.32 -4.86
CA ARG A 38 2.94 3.06 -5.50
C ARG A 38 3.82 1.93 -4.97
N ILE A 39 3.28 0.72 -4.91
CA ILE A 39 4.08 -0.43 -4.48
C ILE A 39 4.94 -0.91 -5.65
N ALA A 40 6.24 -0.99 -5.44
CA ALA A 40 7.19 -1.59 -6.38
C ALA A 40 7.28 -3.10 -6.20
N PHE A 41 7.33 -3.57 -4.95
CA PHE A 41 7.31 -5.00 -4.60
C PHE A 41 6.79 -5.23 -3.18
N VAL A 42 6.35 -6.46 -2.90
CA VAL A 42 5.96 -6.92 -1.56
C VAL A 42 6.89 -8.07 -1.16
N GLY A 43 7.77 -7.81 -0.20
CA GLY A 43 8.68 -8.79 0.36
C GLY A 43 8.01 -9.66 1.42
N GLU A 44 8.86 -10.32 2.21
CA GLU A 44 8.43 -11.05 3.42
C GLU A 44 8.16 -10.08 4.56
N ASP A 45 9.13 -9.21 4.88
CA ASP A 45 9.06 -8.29 6.02
C ASP A 45 8.85 -6.82 5.63
N VAL A 46 9.15 -6.47 4.38
CA VAL A 46 9.10 -5.07 3.90
C VAL A 46 8.27 -4.94 2.63
N VAL A 47 7.65 -3.77 2.48
CA VAL A 47 7.06 -3.32 1.21
C VAL A 47 7.95 -2.23 0.63
N GLY A 48 8.35 -2.40 -0.63
CA GLY A 48 9.07 -1.38 -1.39
C GLY A 48 8.09 -0.43 -2.06
N ILE A 49 8.30 0.86 -1.85
CA ILE A 49 7.47 1.95 -2.37
C ILE A 49 8.29 2.73 -3.38
N LYS A 50 7.62 3.19 -4.42
CA LYS A 50 8.16 4.11 -5.42
C LYS A 50 7.28 5.35 -5.53
N HIS A 51 7.91 6.51 -5.61
CA HIS A 51 7.22 7.79 -5.74
C HIS A 51 7.15 8.29 -7.18
N GLY A 52 8.11 7.91 -8.00
CA GLY A 52 8.16 8.20 -9.44
C GLY A 52 7.65 7.07 -10.32
N ASP A 53 7.91 7.19 -11.62
CA ASP A 53 7.60 6.17 -12.63
C ASP A 53 8.73 5.15 -12.82
N THR A 54 9.74 5.16 -11.95
CA THR A 54 10.81 4.16 -11.93
C THR A 54 10.24 2.77 -11.60
N GLN A 55 10.98 1.72 -11.93
CA GLN A 55 10.62 0.37 -11.49
C GLN A 55 11.10 0.11 -10.06
N ASP A 56 12.20 0.73 -9.68
CA ASP A 56 12.86 0.50 -8.40
C ASP A 56 12.15 1.20 -7.25
N ALA A 57 12.15 0.54 -6.09
CA ALA A 57 11.74 1.14 -4.84
C ALA A 57 12.77 2.19 -4.39
N ASP A 58 12.28 3.34 -3.95
CA ASP A 58 13.07 4.43 -3.36
C ASP A 58 12.80 4.61 -1.85
N GLU A 59 11.77 3.91 -1.32
CA GLU A 59 11.42 3.86 0.09
C GLU A 59 10.99 2.43 0.50
N PHE A 60 11.20 2.07 1.77
CA PHE A 60 10.90 0.74 2.29
C PHE A 60 10.21 0.84 3.64
N VAL A 61 9.10 0.12 3.82
CA VAL A 61 8.31 0.13 5.06
C VAL A 61 8.22 -1.29 5.62
N CYS A 62 8.53 -1.45 6.91
CA CYS A 62 8.31 -2.71 7.63
C CYS A 62 6.82 -3.02 7.68
N ILE A 63 6.41 -4.19 7.19
CA ILE A 63 5.01 -4.61 7.13
C ILE A 63 4.39 -4.66 8.53
N GLU A 64 5.16 -5.09 9.53
CA GLU A 64 4.75 -5.11 10.94
C GLU A 64 4.41 -3.73 11.53
N CYS A 65 4.97 -2.65 10.95
CA CYS A 65 4.70 -1.28 11.39
C CYS A 65 3.41 -0.72 10.76
N ILE A 66 2.77 -1.42 9.82
CA ILE A 66 1.58 -0.94 9.12
C ILE A 66 0.33 -1.35 9.90
N ILE A 67 -0.36 -0.36 10.47
CA ILE A 67 -1.64 -0.58 11.16
C ILE A 67 -2.85 -0.34 10.25
N LYS A 68 -2.67 0.44 9.17
CA LYS A 68 -3.70 0.77 8.20
C LYS A 68 -3.06 1.10 6.85
N VAL A 69 -3.76 0.71 5.80
CA VAL A 69 -3.49 1.16 4.43
C VAL A 69 -4.72 1.84 3.86
N GLN A 70 -4.51 2.75 2.91
CA GLN A 70 -5.58 3.45 2.21
C GLN A 70 -5.19 3.68 0.76
N THR A 71 -6.02 3.19 -0.17
CA THR A 71 -5.92 3.56 -1.58
C THR A 71 -6.24 5.05 -1.71
N LEU A 72 -5.35 5.80 -2.37
CA LEU A 72 -5.58 7.16 -2.77
C LEU A 72 -6.21 7.12 -4.16
N GLY A 73 -7.54 7.09 -4.21
CA GLY A 73 -8.27 7.30 -5.46
C GLY A 73 -8.08 8.74 -5.98
N GLU A 74 -8.50 8.99 -7.23
CA GLU A 74 -8.86 10.35 -7.63
C GLU A 74 -9.98 10.81 -6.68
N TYR A 75 -9.68 11.71 -5.75
CA TYR A 75 -10.70 12.41 -4.96
C TYR A 75 -11.53 13.28 -5.93
N ARG A 76 -12.50 12.70 -6.63
CA ARG A 76 -13.54 13.46 -7.34
C ARG A 76 -14.60 13.85 -6.32
N HIS A 77 -14.32 14.92 -5.58
CA HIS A 77 -15.40 15.75 -5.08
C HIS A 77 -16.00 16.52 -6.26
N TYR A 78 -17.19 16.12 -6.70
CA TYR A 78 -18.16 17.00 -7.33
C TYR A 78 -19.48 16.83 -6.59
#